data_AF-A0A847FDK3-F1
#
_entry.id   AF-A0A847FDK3-F1
#
_cell.length_a   1.000
_cell.length_b   1.000
_cell.length_c   1.000
_cell.angle_alpha   90.00
_cell.angle_beta   90.00
_cell.angle_gamma   90.00
#
_symmetry.space_group_name_H-M   'P 1'
#
loop_
_entity.id
_entity.type
_entity.pdbx_description
1 polymer ?
#
loop_
_entity_poly.entity_id
_entity_poly.type
_entity_poly.pdbx_seq_one_letter_code
_entity_poly.pdbx_strand_id
1 'polypeptide(L)' 'MSLSSLKVLVRGGGEQATAVAHRLHQGHFRVVIVEAPHPEA' A
#
# COMPACT_ATOMS: atom_id res chain seq x y z
N MET A 1 -18.80 10.14 5.88
CA MET A 1 -17.50 9.45 6.05
C MET A 1 -16.45 10.21 5.26
N SER A 2 -15.32 10.58 5.86
CA SER A 2 -14.23 11.25 5.14
C SER A 2 -13.27 10.22 4.57
N LEU A 3 -12.85 10.39 3.30
CA LEU A 3 -11.83 9.55 2.67
C LEU A 3 -10.47 9.66 3.37
N SER A 4 -10.20 10.76 4.09
CA SER A 4 -8.94 10.99 4.80
C SER A 4 -8.67 10.02 5.98
N SER A 5 -9.71 9.35 6.50
CA SER A 5 -9.55 8.34 7.56
C SER A 5 -9.42 6.92 7.04
N LEU A 6 -9.57 6.70 5.73
CA LEU A 6 -9.52 5.37 5.14
C LEU A 6 -8.08 4.85 5.12
N LYS A 7 -7.90 3.58 5.50
CA LYS A 7 -6.62 2.88 5.40
C LYS A 7 -6.62 2.06 4.12
N VAL A 8 -5.62 2.25 3.28
CA VAL A 8 -5.43 1.47 2.05
C VAL A 8 -4.46 0.32 2.35
N LEU A 9 -4.93 -0.91 2.19
CA LEU A 9 -4.11 -2.11 2.33
C LEU A 9 -3.54 -2.50 0.96
N VAL A 10 -2.22 -2.52 0.86
CA VAL A 10 -1.49 -3.01 -0.31
C VAL A 10 -0.95 -4.39 0.04
N ARG A 11 -1.26 -5.39 -0.79
CA ARG A 11 -0.78 -6.77 -0.64
C ARG A 11 0.39 -7.02 -1.59
N GLY A 12 1.44 -7.64 -1.08
CA GLY A 12 2.72 -7.81 -1.77
C GLY A 12 3.67 -6.65 -1.44
N GLY A 13 4.90 -6.96 -1.03
CA GLY A 13 5.95 -5.98 -0.70
C GLY A 13 6.93 -5.70 -1.84
N GLY A 14 6.74 -6.33 -3.00
CA GLY A 14 7.60 -6.15 -4.17
C GLY A 14 7.63 -4.73 -4.73
N GLU A 15 8.54 -4.48 -5.68
CA GLU A 15 8.79 -3.15 -6.25
C GLU A 15 7.52 -2.46 -6.75
N GLN A 16 6.68 -3.18 -7.50
CA GLN A 16 5.45 -2.64 -8.08
C GLN A 16 4.45 -2.20 -7.00
N ALA A 17 4.22 -3.04 -6.01
CA ALA A 17 3.28 -2.75 -4.93
C ALA A 17 3.78 -1.59 -4.06
N THR A 18 5.08 -1.54 -3.80
CA THR A 18 5.73 -0.45 -3.07
C THR A 18 5.65 0.86 -3.85
N ALA A 19 5.83 0.86 -5.17
CA ALA A 19 5.68 2.05 -6.00
C ALA A 19 4.25 2.61 -5.98
N VAL A 20 3.23 1.73 -5.98
CA VAL A 20 1.82 2.13 -5.81
C VAL A 20 1.58 2.71 -4.43
N ALA A 21 2.06 2.04 -3.37
CA ALA A 21 1.94 2.51 -1.99
C ALA A 21 2.60 3.89 -1.79
N HIS A 22 3.77 4.12 -2.40
CA HIS A 22 4.47 5.40 -2.36
C HIS A 22 3.62 6.54 -2.97
N ARG A 23 3.02 6.32 -4.15
CA ARG A 23 2.15 7.33 -4.77
C ARG A 23 0.91 7.62 -3.92
N LEU A 24 0.30 6.60 -3.33
CA LEU A 24 -0.83 6.77 -2.42
C LEU A 24 -0.42 7.57 -1.18
N HIS A 25 0.76 7.29 -0.64
CA HIS A 25 1.29 8.05 0.49
C HIS A 25 1.52 9.52 0.14
N GLN A 26 2.07 9.81 -1.05
CA GLN A 26 2.21 11.18 -1.56
C GLN A 26 0.85 11.88 -1.76
N GLY A 27 -0.22 11.14 -2.02
CA GLY A 27 -1.60 11.63 -2.05
C GLY A 27 -2.26 11.76 -0.67
N HIS A 28 -1.50 11.69 0.41
CA HIS A 28 -1.96 11.77 1.81
C HIS A 28 -2.91 10.63 2.26
N PHE A 29 -2.92 9.50 1.54
CA PHE A 29 -3.61 8.30 2.01
C PHE A 29 -2.80 7.59 3.10
N ARG A 30 -3.50 7.01 4.08
CA ARG A 30 -2.89 6.13 5.08
C ARG A 30 -2.72 4.75 4.45
N VAL A 31 -1.48 4.36 4.18
CA VAL A 31 -1.18 3.11 3.47
C VAL A 31 -0.56 2.10 4.43
N VAL A 32 -0.91 0.83 4.26
CA VAL A 32 -0.29 -0.31 4.96
C VAL A 32 0.09 -1.32 3.91
N ILE A 33 1.37 -1.69 3.87
CA ILE A 33 1.87 -2.76 3.01
C ILE A 33 1.95 -4.03 3.86
N VAL A 34 1.45 -5.14 3.32
CA VAL A 34 1.63 -6.48 3.90
C VAL A 34 2.21 -7.40 2.84
N GLU A 35 3.15 -8.26 3.25
CA GLU A 35 3.66 -9.28 2.35
C GLU A 35 2.67 -10.45 2.24
N ALA A 36 2.54 -11.00 1.04
CA ALA A 36 1.78 -12.21 0.78
C ALA A 36 2.57 -13.43 1.31
N PRO A 37 1.88 -14.51 1.74
CA PRO A 37 2.55 -15.77 1.98
C PRO A 37 3.24 -16.24 0.69
N HIS A 38 4.51 -16.65 0.80
CA HIS A 38 5.37 -17.07 -0.33
C HIS A 38 5.69 -15.91 -1.29
N PRO A 39 6.58 -14.98 -0.92
CA PRO A 39 7.01 -13.92 -1.82
C PRO A 39 7.73 -14.51 -3.04
N GLU A 40 7.35 -14.05 -4.22
CA GLU A 40 8.03 -14.33 -5.47
C GLU A 40 9.06 -13.23 -5.75
N ALA A 41 10.26 -13.62 -6.18
CA ALA A 41 11.37 -12.72 -6.48
C ALA A 41 11.37 -12.26 -7.94
#